data_AF-A0A7H4MH22-F1
#
_entry.id   AF-A0A7H4MH22-F1
#
_cell.length_a   1.000
_cell.length_b   1.000
_cell.length_c   1.000
_cell.angle_alpha   90.00
_cell.angle_beta   90.00
_cell.angle_gamma   90.00
#
_symmetry.space_group_name_H-M   'P 1'
#
loop_
_entity.id
_entity.type
_entity.pdbx_description
1 polymer ?
#
loop_
_entity_poly.entity_id
_entity_poly.type
_entity_poly.pdbx_seq_one_letter_code
_entity_poly.pdbx_strand_id
1 'polypeptide(L)'
;MNELVQILKNTRQHLMTGVSHMIPFVVSGGILLAVSVMLYGKGAVPDAATDPNLKKLFDIGVAGLTLMVPFLAAYIGYSISDRAALAPCAIGAWVGNSFGAGFFGALIAGMIGGLVVYYLKKIPVHKVLRSVMPIFIIPIVGTFITAGIMMWGAWRAGWRADR
;
A
#
# COMPACT_ATOMS: atom_id res chain seq x y z
N MET A 1 -8.27 -3.34 -26.10
CA MET A 1 -9.54 -3.27 -25.35
C MET A 1 -9.79 -4.54 -24.52
N ASN A 2 -9.56 -5.74 -25.08
CA ASN A 2 -9.83 -7.01 -24.39
C ASN A 2 -9.09 -7.20 -23.05
N GLU A 3 -7.82 -6.79 -22.97
CA GLU A 3 -7.03 -6.93 -21.73
C GLU A 3 -7.52 -6.02 -20.58
N LEU A 4 -7.93 -4.79 -20.87
CA LEU A 4 -8.52 -3.89 -19.86
C LEU A 4 -9.86 -4.43 -19.35
N VAL A 5 -10.69 -4.94 -20.26
CA VAL A 5 -11.95 -5.59 -19.89
C VAL A 5 -11.69 -6.82 -19.02
N GLN A 6 -10.62 -7.56 -19.27
CA GLN A 6 -10.24 -8.71 -18.45
C GLN A 6 -9.75 -8.30 -17.06
N ILE A 7 -8.94 -7.25 -16.94
CA ILE A 7 -8.53 -6.67 -15.64
C ILE A 7 -9.78 -6.25 -14.85
N LEU A 8 -10.72 -5.57 -15.50
CA LEU A 8 -11.97 -5.13 -14.83
C LEU A 8 -12.86 -6.30 -14.42
N LYS A 9 -12.97 -7.35 -15.25
CA LYS A 9 -13.69 -8.59 -14.88
C LYS A 9 -13.04 -9.30 -13.70
N ASN A 10 -11.72 -9.23 -13.60
CA ASN A 10 -10.93 -9.86 -12.54
C ASN A 10 -10.71 -8.95 -11.32
N THR A 11 -11.38 -7.79 -11.23
CA THR A 11 -11.22 -6.83 -10.11
C THR A 11 -11.37 -7.52 -8.76
N ARG A 12 -12.37 -8.40 -8.59
CA ARG A 12 -12.55 -9.16 -7.34
C ARG A 12 -11.29 -9.96 -6.99
N GLN A 13 -10.67 -10.63 -7.96
CA GLN A 13 -9.46 -11.40 -7.72
C GLN A 13 -8.29 -10.51 -7.32
N HIS A 14 -8.12 -9.37 -7.98
CA HIS A 14 -7.07 -8.39 -7.64
C HIS A 14 -7.23 -7.86 -6.22
N LEU A 15 -8.46 -7.52 -5.82
CA LEU A 15 -8.78 -7.08 -4.46
C LEU A 15 -8.54 -8.19 -3.43
N MET A 16 -9.01 -9.41 -3.70
CA MET A 16 -8.79 -10.55 -2.80
C MET A 16 -7.30 -10.87 -2.65
N THR A 17 -6.51 -10.73 -3.71
CA THR A 17 -5.05 -10.89 -3.63
C THR A 17 -4.45 -9.90 -2.65
N GLY A 18 -4.84 -8.62 -2.72
CA GLY A 18 -4.41 -7.60 -1.78
C GLY A 18 -4.79 -7.93 -0.34
N VAL A 19 -6.06 -8.25 -0.09
CA VAL A 19 -6.57 -8.56 1.25
C VAL A 19 -5.85 -9.77 1.85
N SER A 20 -5.68 -10.86 1.09
CA SER A 20 -5.00 -12.05 1.59
C SER A 20 -3.56 -11.78 2.02
N HIS A 21 -2.82 -10.94 1.29
CA HIS A 21 -1.45 -10.58 1.65
C HIS A 21 -1.36 -9.53 2.76
N MET A 22 -2.46 -8.84 3.08
CA MET A 22 -2.55 -7.92 4.21
C MET A 22 -2.74 -8.66 5.54
N ILE A 23 -3.43 -9.81 5.55
CA ILE A 23 -3.77 -10.57 6.77
C ILE A 23 -2.55 -10.82 7.68
N PRO A 24 -1.38 -11.30 7.18
CA PRO A 24 -0.23 -11.54 8.06
C PRO A 24 0.27 -10.30 8.81
N PHE A 25 0.15 -9.10 8.21
CA PHE A 25 0.51 -7.83 8.84
C PHE A 25 -0.48 -7.44 9.93
N VAL A 26 -1.78 -7.64 9.68
CA VAL A 26 -2.83 -7.36 10.67
C VAL A 26 -2.72 -8.30 11.86
N VAL A 27 -2.51 -9.59 11.61
CA VAL A 27 -2.40 -10.60 12.66
C VAL A 27 -1.15 -10.34 13.52
N SER A 28 0.02 -10.17 12.90
CA SER A 28 1.26 -9.88 13.64
C SER A 28 1.19 -8.55 14.39
N GLY A 29 0.73 -7.49 13.73
CA GLY A 29 0.61 -6.15 14.33
C GLY A 29 -0.40 -6.11 15.48
N GLY A 30 -1.60 -6.63 15.25
CA GLY A 30 -2.69 -6.62 16.23
C GLY A 30 -2.39 -7.47 17.46
N ILE A 31 -1.83 -8.67 17.30
CA ILE A 31 -1.52 -9.55 18.44
C ILE A 31 -0.40 -8.95 19.29
N LEU A 32 0.71 -8.48 18.68
CA LEU A 32 1.83 -7.90 19.45
C LEU A 32 1.40 -6.63 20.18
N LEU A 33 0.60 -5.78 19.53
CA LEU A 33 0.01 -4.60 20.16
C LEU A 33 -0.87 -4.99 21.35
N ALA A 34 -1.79 -5.95 21.16
CA ALA A 34 -2.70 -6.39 22.21
C ALA A 34 -1.97 -6.99 23.41
N VAL A 35 -0.96 -7.84 23.17
CA VAL A 35 -0.12 -8.41 24.22
C VAL A 35 0.60 -7.31 25.00
N SER A 36 1.12 -6.30 24.31
CA SER A 36 1.76 -5.17 24.98
C SER A 36 0.81 -4.40 25.90
N VAL A 37 -0.41 -4.12 25.45
CA VAL A 37 -1.41 -3.38 26.27
C VAL A 37 -1.91 -4.24 27.42
N MET A 38 -2.09 -5.54 27.19
CA MET A 38 -2.49 -6.51 28.21
C MET A 38 -1.45 -6.60 29.34
N LEU A 39 -0.16 -6.71 28.99
CA LEU A 39 0.92 -6.77 29.97
C LEU A 39 1.13 -5.44 30.71
N TYR A 40 0.75 -4.31 30.11
CA TYR A 40 0.80 -3.01 30.77
C TYR A 40 -0.28 -2.84 31.85
N GLY A 41 -1.40 -3.59 31.75
CA GLY A 41 -2.45 -3.65 32.78
C GLY A 41 -3.32 -2.39 32.93
N LYS A 42 -2.95 -1.27 32.31
CA LYS A 42 -3.70 0.01 32.38
C LYS A 42 -4.62 0.25 31.18
N GLY A 43 -4.69 -0.67 30.22
CA GLY A 43 -5.52 -0.53 29.01
C GLY A 43 -5.12 0.66 28.12
N ALA A 44 -3.88 1.13 28.23
CA ALA A 44 -3.36 2.29 27.50
C ALA A 44 -2.03 1.95 26.82
N VAL A 45 -1.54 2.87 25.99
CA VAL A 45 -0.20 2.77 25.42
C VAL A 45 0.83 2.77 26.56
N PRO A 46 1.76 1.81 26.62
CA PRO A 46 2.80 1.79 27.64
C PRO A 46 3.65 3.07 27.59
N ASP A 47 4.01 3.61 28.75
CA ASP A 47 4.88 4.79 28.79
C ASP A 47 6.34 4.38 28.55
N ALA A 48 7.04 5.10 27.67
CA ALA A 48 8.46 4.87 27.42
C ALA A 48 9.34 5.12 28.65
N ALA A 49 8.91 6.00 29.56
CA ALA A 49 9.65 6.33 30.77
C ALA A 49 9.50 5.26 31.87
N THR A 50 8.32 4.64 31.97
CA THR A 50 8.02 3.65 33.00
C THR A 50 8.35 2.24 32.54
N ASP A 51 7.97 1.91 31.30
CA ASP A 51 8.05 0.56 30.76
C ASP A 51 8.59 0.56 29.31
N PRO A 52 9.88 0.87 29.09
CA PRO A 52 10.47 1.02 27.75
C PRO A 52 10.32 -0.24 26.88
N ASN A 53 10.38 -1.42 27.49
CA ASN A 53 10.29 -2.69 26.76
C ASN A 53 8.87 -2.95 26.24
N LEU A 54 7.84 -2.64 27.03
CA LEU A 54 6.46 -2.76 26.58
C LEU A 54 6.18 -1.72 25.49
N LYS A 55 6.68 -0.48 25.61
CA LYS A 55 6.53 0.52 24.55
C LYS A 55 7.13 0.07 23.22
N LYS A 56 8.32 -0.53 23.24
CA LYS A 56 8.92 -1.11 22.02
C LYS A 56 8.07 -2.23 21.42
N LEU A 57 7.49 -3.10 22.26
CA LEU A 57 6.58 -4.15 21.80
C LEU A 57 5.31 -3.57 21.15
N PHE A 58 4.72 -2.55 21.77
CA PHE A 58 3.60 -1.80 21.21
C PHE A 58 3.95 -1.20 19.85
N ASP A 59 5.11 -0.56 19.73
CA ASP A 59 5.56 0.10 18.49
C ASP A 59 5.80 -0.91 17.34
N ILE A 60 6.27 -2.12 17.65
CA ILE A 60 6.34 -3.21 16.66
C ILE A 60 4.94 -3.56 16.16
N GLY A 61 3.96 -3.66 17.08
CA GLY A 61 2.56 -3.89 16.73
C GLY A 61 1.99 -2.80 15.83
N VAL A 62 2.23 -1.53 16.18
CA VAL A 62 1.83 -0.36 15.39
C VAL A 62 2.47 -0.36 14.00
N ALA A 63 3.75 -0.72 13.90
CA ALA A 63 4.43 -0.83 12.62
C ALA A 63 3.74 -1.84 11.68
N GLY A 64 3.38 -3.02 12.21
CA GLY A 64 2.64 -4.04 11.45
C GLY A 64 1.30 -3.53 10.93
N LEU A 65 0.52 -2.86 11.79
CA LEU A 65 -0.77 -2.26 11.40
C LEU A 65 -0.61 -1.09 10.42
N THR A 66 0.47 -0.32 10.52
CA THR A 66 0.73 0.81 9.60
C THR A 66 1.10 0.31 8.20
N LEU A 67 1.85 -0.79 8.12
CA LEU A 67 2.27 -1.39 6.84
C LEU A 67 1.12 -2.09 6.10
N MET A 68 0.01 -2.42 6.78
CA MET A 68 -1.10 -3.13 6.15
C MET A 68 -1.65 -2.40 4.90
N VAL A 69 -1.75 -1.06 4.96
CA VAL A 69 -2.34 -0.23 3.89
C VAL A 69 -1.44 -0.17 2.64
N PRO A 70 -0.13 0.12 2.76
CA PRO A 70 0.79 0.01 1.63
C PRO A 70 0.84 -1.38 1.02
N PHE A 71 0.84 -2.43 1.85
CA PHE A 71 0.93 -3.81 1.35
C PHE A 71 -0.34 -4.26 0.62
N LEU A 72 -1.51 -3.85 1.10
CA LEU A 72 -2.77 -4.03 0.39
C LEU A 72 -2.69 -3.46 -1.04
N ALA A 73 -2.28 -2.21 -1.17
CA ALA A 73 -2.16 -1.55 -2.48
C ALA A 73 -1.10 -2.22 -3.37
N ALA A 74 0.07 -2.54 -2.79
CA ALA A 74 1.15 -3.22 -3.48
C ALA A 74 0.69 -4.53 -4.12
N TYR A 75 -0.04 -5.35 -3.36
CA TYR A 75 -0.48 -6.67 -3.83
C TYR A 75 -1.70 -6.62 -4.76
N ILE A 76 -2.53 -5.57 -4.69
CA ILE A 76 -3.53 -5.29 -5.74
C ILE A 76 -2.81 -4.98 -7.06
N GLY A 77 -1.85 -4.05 -7.04
CA GLY A 77 -1.07 -3.68 -8.23
C GLY A 77 -0.25 -4.84 -8.76
N TYR A 78 0.33 -5.66 -7.88
CA TYR A 78 1.04 -6.88 -8.23
C TYR A 78 0.16 -7.87 -8.99
N SER A 79 -1.10 -8.03 -8.58
CA SER A 79 -2.05 -8.91 -9.26
C SER A 79 -2.37 -8.44 -10.69
N ILE A 80 -2.19 -7.14 -10.99
CA ILE A 80 -2.44 -6.54 -12.30
C ILE A 80 -1.17 -6.50 -13.17
N SER A 81 0.00 -6.24 -12.56
CA SER A 81 1.24 -5.90 -13.28
C SER A 81 2.52 -6.45 -12.64
N ASP A 82 2.42 -7.57 -11.92
CA ASP A 82 3.54 -8.29 -11.33
C ASP A 82 4.39 -7.43 -10.38
N ARG A 83 5.63 -7.88 -10.13
CA ARG A 83 6.58 -7.29 -9.16
C ARG A 83 6.86 -5.81 -9.40
N ALA A 84 6.83 -5.35 -10.65
CA ALA A 84 7.15 -3.97 -11.00
C ALA A 84 6.14 -2.95 -10.43
N ALA A 85 4.93 -3.39 -10.08
CA ALA A 85 3.90 -2.54 -9.51
C ALA A 85 3.96 -2.37 -7.99
N LEU A 86 4.81 -3.13 -7.29
CA LEU A 86 4.88 -3.13 -5.83
C LEU A 86 5.23 -1.74 -5.27
N ALA A 87 6.32 -1.14 -5.74
CA ALA A 87 6.77 0.16 -5.25
C ALA A 87 5.81 1.31 -5.62
N PRO A 88 5.37 1.46 -6.89
CA PRO A 88 4.42 2.50 -7.27
C PRO A 88 3.13 2.51 -6.44
N CYS A 89 2.55 1.33 -6.21
CA CYS A 89 1.29 1.22 -5.47
C CYS A 89 1.48 1.41 -3.97
N ALA A 90 2.53 0.82 -3.37
CA ALA A 90 2.82 0.96 -1.95
C ALA A 90 3.07 2.42 -1.57
N ILE A 91 3.91 3.10 -2.34
CA ILE A 91 4.27 4.51 -2.09
C ILE A 91 3.06 5.41 -2.36
N GLY A 92 2.31 5.16 -3.45
CA GLY A 92 1.08 5.89 -3.73
C GLY A 92 0.05 5.79 -2.59
N ALA A 93 -0.12 4.59 -2.03
CA ALA A 93 -1.01 4.38 -0.88
C ALA A 93 -0.50 5.04 0.40
N TRP A 94 0.80 4.99 0.67
CA TRP A 94 1.41 5.68 1.81
C TRP A 94 1.19 7.20 1.75
N VAL A 95 1.42 7.79 0.58
CA VAL A 95 1.19 9.23 0.34
C VAL A 95 -0.30 9.55 0.49
N GLY A 96 -1.20 8.73 -0.06
CA GLY A 96 -2.64 8.89 0.12
C GLY A 96 -3.09 8.79 1.59
N ASN A 97 -2.51 7.87 2.36
CA ASN A 97 -2.83 7.69 3.77
C ASN A 97 -2.44 8.91 4.61
N SER A 98 -1.39 9.64 4.23
CA SER A 98 -0.98 10.88 4.88
C SER A 98 -2.06 11.99 4.78
N PHE A 99 -3.02 11.85 3.87
CA PHE A 99 -4.17 12.75 3.73
C PHE A 99 -5.48 12.16 4.28
N GLY A 100 -5.40 11.03 4.99
CA GLY A 100 -6.54 10.39 5.63
C GLY A 100 -7.20 9.28 4.81
N ALA A 101 -6.80 9.04 3.55
CA ALA A 101 -7.51 8.12 2.65
C ALA A 101 -7.60 6.66 3.15
N GLY A 102 -6.71 6.24 4.06
CA GLY A 102 -6.77 4.95 4.74
C GLY A 102 -6.87 3.75 3.79
N PHE A 103 -7.72 2.80 4.16
CA PHE A 103 -7.95 1.57 3.39
C PHE A 103 -8.48 1.84 1.97
N PHE A 104 -9.43 2.78 1.82
CA PHE A 104 -9.98 3.14 0.50
C PHE A 104 -8.91 3.76 -0.40
N GLY A 105 -8.03 4.59 0.16
CA GLY A 105 -6.86 5.13 -0.53
C GLY A 105 -5.96 4.03 -1.09
N ALA A 106 -5.77 2.93 -0.35
CA ALA A 106 -4.99 1.78 -0.83
C ALA A 106 -5.69 1.01 -1.95
N LEU A 107 -7.01 0.83 -1.92
CA LEU A 107 -7.76 0.20 -3.02
C LEU A 107 -7.58 1.00 -4.32
N ILE A 108 -7.77 2.32 -4.23
CA ILE A 108 -7.66 3.23 -5.37
C ILE A 108 -6.20 3.27 -5.87
N ALA A 109 -5.23 3.46 -4.98
CA ALA A 109 -3.81 3.50 -5.32
C ALA A 109 -3.33 2.18 -5.95
N GLY A 110 -3.80 1.04 -5.45
CA GLY A 110 -3.46 -0.28 -6.00
C GLY A 110 -4.00 -0.49 -7.40
N MET A 111 -5.25 -0.09 -7.67
CA MET A 111 -5.86 -0.20 -8.99
C MET A 111 -5.23 0.78 -9.99
N ILE A 112 -5.08 2.05 -9.61
CA ILE A 112 -4.49 3.08 -10.47
C ILE A 112 -3.01 2.75 -10.73
N GLY A 113 -2.25 2.42 -9.69
CA GLY A 113 -0.84 2.07 -9.82
C GLY A 113 -0.62 0.81 -10.66
N GLY A 114 -1.45 -0.21 -10.48
CA GLY A 114 -1.44 -1.40 -11.35
C GLY A 114 -1.68 -1.04 -12.81
N LEU A 115 -2.65 -0.16 -13.09
CA LEU A 115 -2.96 0.27 -14.46
C LEU A 115 -1.85 1.14 -15.07
N VAL A 116 -1.28 2.07 -14.30
CA VAL A 116 -0.15 2.91 -14.73
C VAL A 116 1.04 2.03 -15.12
N VAL A 117 1.38 1.06 -14.28
CA VAL A 117 2.50 0.15 -14.54
C VAL A 117 2.23 -0.75 -15.75
N TYR A 118 0.99 -1.21 -15.90
CA TYR A 118 0.57 -1.97 -17.07
C TYR A 118 0.82 -1.20 -18.38
N TYR A 119 0.49 0.10 -18.42
CA TYR A 119 0.77 0.94 -19.60
C TYR A 119 2.26 1.21 -19.78
N LEU A 120 3.02 1.45 -18.71
CA LEU A 120 4.47 1.64 -18.80
C LEU A 120 5.17 0.41 -19.39
N LYS A 121 4.71 -0.80 -19.06
CA LYS A 121 5.25 -2.05 -19.64
C LYS A 121 5.02 -2.19 -21.14
N LYS A 122 4.03 -1.50 -21.72
CA LYS A 122 3.73 -1.56 -23.16
C LYS A 122 4.63 -0.69 -24.02
N ILE A 123 5.44 0.18 -23.42
CA ILE A 123 6.35 1.05 -24.16
C ILE A 123 7.45 0.19 -24.80
N PRO A 124 7.61 0.22 -26.14
CA PRO A 124 8.62 -0.57 -26.81
C PRO A 124 10.02 -0.02 -26.49
N VAL A 125 10.90 -0.87 -25.97
CA VAL A 125 12.29 -0.51 -25.64
C VAL A 125 13.30 -1.45 -26.31
N HIS A 126 14.48 -0.90 -26.60
CA HIS A 126 15.59 -1.65 -27.20
C HIS A 126 16.05 -2.79 -26.27
N LYS A 127 16.61 -3.88 -26.83
CA LYS A 127 16.91 -5.15 -26.08
C LYS A 127 17.69 -4.93 -24.77
N VAL A 128 18.64 -4.00 -24.76
CA VAL A 128 19.48 -3.67 -23.58
C VAL A 128 18.67 -3.05 -22.44
N LEU A 129 17.60 -2.30 -22.76
CA LEU A 129 16.80 -1.58 -21.77
C LEU A 129 15.68 -2.42 -21.15
N ARG A 130 15.38 -3.61 -21.69
CA ARG A 130 14.28 -4.46 -21.18
C ARG A 130 14.45 -4.88 -19.73
N SER A 131 15.69 -5.14 -19.30
CA SER A 131 15.98 -5.52 -17.90
C SER A 131 15.99 -4.31 -16.96
N VAL A 132 16.43 -3.15 -17.44
CA VAL A 132 16.48 -1.91 -16.67
C VAL A 132 15.08 -1.35 -16.41
N MET A 133 14.14 -1.59 -17.33
CA MET A 133 12.81 -1.02 -17.28
C MET A 133 12.01 -1.41 -16.02
N PRO A 134 11.79 -2.69 -15.68
CA PRO A 134 11.04 -3.08 -14.46
C PRO A 134 11.79 -2.81 -13.16
N ILE A 135 13.12 -2.68 -13.20
CA ILE A 135 13.95 -2.49 -12.00
C ILE A 135 14.10 -1.01 -11.65
N PHE A 136 14.19 -0.13 -12.65
CA PHE A 136 14.56 1.28 -12.45
C PHE A 136 13.50 2.24 -12.99
N ILE A 137 13.15 2.10 -14.27
CA ILE A 137 12.27 3.07 -14.95
C ILE A 137 10.84 2.98 -14.41
N ILE A 138 10.28 1.78 -14.35
CA ILE A 138 8.90 1.56 -13.89
C ILE A 138 8.74 1.96 -12.41
N PRO A 139 9.64 1.59 -11.48
CA PRO A 139 9.53 2.06 -10.11
C PRO A 139 9.59 3.58 -10.00
N ILE A 140 10.44 4.27 -10.75
CA ILE A 140 10.56 5.74 -10.68
C ILE A 140 9.33 6.41 -11.32
N VAL A 141 9.07 6.13 -12.60
CA VAL A 141 8.02 6.78 -13.37
C VAL A 141 6.64 6.37 -12.88
N GLY A 142 6.47 5.08 -12.57
CA GLY A 142 5.24 4.55 -11.98
C GLY A 142 4.95 5.20 -10.64
N THR A 143 5.94 5.29 -9.74
CA THR A 143 5.74 5.97 -8.45
C THR A 143 5.43 7.45 -8.63
N PHE A 144 6.14 8.14 -9.52
CA PHE A 144 5.88 9.56 -9.78
C PHE A 144 4.43 9.79 -10.25
N ILE A 145 3.95 8.98 -11.19
CA ILE A 145 2.57 9.09 -11.69
C ILE A 145 1.56 8.67 -10.62
N THR A 146 1.71 7.49 -10.00
CA THR A 146 0.75 6.97 -9.03
C THR A 146 0.70 7.82 -7.77
N ALA A 147 1.85 8.12 -7.15
CA ALA A 147 1.90 8.98 -5.98
C ALA A 147 1.53 10.43 -6.32
N GLY A 148 1.87 10.91 -7.52
CA GLY A 148 1.46 12.23 -7.99
C GLY A 148 -0.05 12.35 -8.14
N ILE A 149 -0.70 11.38 -8.78
CA ILE A 149 -2.16 11.27 -8.82
C ILE A 149 -2.71 11.24 -7.39
N MET A 150 -2.07 10.50 -6.47
CA MET A 150 -2.50 10.44 -5.07
C MET A 150 -2.33 11.75 -4.29
N MET A 151 -1.32 12.54 -4.60
CA MET A 151 -0.97 13.75 -3.88
C MET A 151 -1.72 14.99 -4.39
N TRP A 152 -1.93 15.07 -5.71
CA TRP A 152 -2.56 16.22 -6.38
C TRP A 152 -3.99 15.94 -6.88
N GLY A 153 -4.52 14.74 -6.65
CA GLY A 153 -5.88 14.38 -7.01
C GLY A 153 -6.95 15.21 -6.28
N ALA A 154 -8.02 15.54 -7.00
CA ALA A 154 -9.11 16.40 -6.53
C ALA A 154 -9.90 15.87 -5.32
N TRP A 155 -9.75 14.59 -4.94
CA TRP A 155 -10.38 14.00 -3.75
C TRP A 155 -9.84 14.55 -2.43
N ARG A 156 -8.75 15.32 -2.47
CA ARG A 156 -8.18 16.03 -1.32
C ARG A 156 -9.16 17.03 -0.68
N ALA A 157 -10.12 17.56 -1.45
CA ALA A 157 -11.11 18.52 -0.96
C ALA A 157 -12.20 17.87 -0.11
N GLY A 158 -12.66 16.67 -0.46
CA GLY A 158 -13.70 15.96 0.29
C GLY A 158 -13.20 15.33 1.59
N TRP A 159 -11.99 14.76 1.60
CA TRP A 159 -11.44 14.07 2.78
C TRP A 159 -10.88 14.99 3.86
N ARG A 160 -10.61 16.26 3.53
CA ARG A 160 -10.21 17.28 4.51
C ARG A 160 -11.39 17.96 5.20
N ALA A 161 -12.60 17.85 4.64
CA ALA A 161 -13.78 18.56 5.15
C ALA A 161 -14.39 17.93 6.41
N ASP A 162 -14.06 16.66 6.70
CA ASP A 162 -14.65 15.88 7.80
C ASP A 162 -13.71 15.71 9.01
N ARG A 163 -12.76 16.63 9.24
CA ARG A 163 -11.94 16.70 10.46
C ARG A 163 -11.90 18.08 11.07
#